data_AF-U2CCC0-F1
#
_entry.id   AF-U2CCC0-F1
#
_cell.length_a   1.000
_cell.length_b   1.000
_cell.length_c   1.000
_cell.angle_alpha   90.00
_cell.angle_beta   90.00
_cell.angle_gamma   90.00
#
_symmetry.space_group_name_H-M   'P 1'
#
loop_
_entity.id
_entity.type
_entity.pdbx_description
1 polymer ?
#
loop_
_entity_poly.entity_id
_entity_poly.type
_entity_poly.pdbx_seq_one_letter_code
_entity_poly.pdbx_strand_id
1 'polypeptide(L)'
;MMGQEEYPRFISNRPCGNDKYEGKSQERLAKAIAKHFKDTDSKDSKICLPRIVGLEGIWGSGKSNVIRLLEKELEGKYYFFEYDAWGHQEDLQRRSFLELLTSQLITDEILSGDTIVKIKGGGTKRVSWNEKLKYLLARKTETITEKYPRISNGMAAAFLVAILTPIFTFIAYAIKPAEITWWSVLLSILISALPVIVALAIWFNAYRKDKNKYNLSYLLAIYKDKIENDICYETLSEDEPTVTEFKTWMQDISNFIEANDKKK
;
A
#
# COMPACT_ATOMS: atom_id res chain seq x y z
N MET A 1 -58.49 -11.10 -18.51
CA MET A 1 -57.89 -9.79 -18.17
C MET A 1 -57.45 -9.87 -16.72
N MET A 2 -56.16 -10.09 -16.45
CA MET A 2 -55.64 -10.07 -15.08
C MET A 2 -55.53 -8.61 -14.64
N GLY A 3 -56.21 -8.27 -13.55
CA GLY A 3 -56.10 -6.95 -12.92
C GLY A 3 -54.66 -6.70 -12.47
N GLN A 4 -54.08 -5.59 -12.89
CA GLN A 4 -52.83 -5.13 -12.30
C GLN A 4 -53.14 -4.63 -10.89
N GLU A 5 -52.54 -5.27 -9.88
CA GLU A 5 -52.56 -4.76 -8.51
C GLU A 5 -51.84 -3.39 -8.48
N GLU A 6 -52.56 -2.36 -8.05
CA GLU A 6 -52.07 -0.99 -7.99
C GLU A 6 -51.30 -0.78 -6.68
N TYR A 7 -49.98 -1.00 -6.71
CA TYR A 7 -49.11 -0.78 -5.56
C TYR A 7 -48.88 0.72 -5.31
N PRO A 8 -48.74 1.14 -4.04
CA PRO A 8 -48.43 2.54 -3.71
C PRO A 8 -47.08 2.95 -4.30
N ARG A 9 -47.07 4.09 -5.01
CA ARG A 9 -45.83 4.68 -5.55
C ARG A 9 -45.18 5.58 -4.50
N PHE A 10 -44.01 5.17 -4.00
CA PHE A 10 -43.21 6.01 -3.12
C PHE A 10 -42.65 7.21 -3.87
N ILE A 11 -42.77 8.40 -3.25
CA ILE A 11 -42.13 9.62 -3.76
C ILE A 11 -40.64 9.55 -3.41
N SER A 12 -39.78 9.86 -4.37
CA SER A 12 -38.34 9.90 -4.14
C SER A 12 -37.96 11.12 -3.29
N ASN A 13 -37.09 10.90 -2.30
CA ASN A 13 -36.52 11.98 -1.47
C ASN A 13 -35.35 12.69 -2.15
N ARG A 14 -35.00 12.32 -3.39
CA ARG A 14 -33.88 12.93 -4.12
C ARG A 14 -34.26 14.32 -4.65
N PRO A 15 -33.34 15.30 -4.61
CA PRO A 15 -33.60 16.62 -5.18
C PRO A 15 -33.84 16.53 -6.69
N CYS A 16 -34.92 17.15 -7.17
CA CYS A 16 -35.28 17.11 -8.60
C CYS A 16 -34.46 18.12 -9.44
N GLY A 17 -33.86 19.12 -8.82
CA GLY A 17 -33.11 20.19 -9.48
C GLY A 17 -33.98 21.08 -10.37
N ASN A 18 -35.27 21.23 -10.05
CA ASN A 18 -36.19 22.12 -10.75
C ASN A 18 -36.88 23.00 -9.71
N ASP A 19 -36.98 24.30 -9.97
CA ASP A 19 -37.78 25.21 -9.15
C ASP A 19 -39.22 25.24 -9.70
N LYS A 20 -40.15 24.67 -8.92
CA LYS A 20 -41.58 24.63 -9.27
C LYS A 20 -42.37 25.78 -8.66
N TYR A 21 -41.73 26.63 -7.84
CA TYR A 21 -42.40 27.78 -7.25
C TYR A 21 -42.45 28.91 -8.26
N GLU A 22 -43.58 29.62 -8.31
CA GLU A 22 -43.80 30.74 -9.22
C GLU A 22 -42.73 31.84 -9.05
N GLY A 23 -42.29 32.09 -7.81
CA GLY A 23 -41.27 33.09 -7.49
C GLY A 23 -39.84 32.75 -7.96
N LYS A 24 -39.57 31.50 -8.38
CA LYS A 24 -38.27 31.02 -8.85
C LYS A 24 -37.08 31.41 -7.97
N SER A 25 -37.30 31.44 -6.65
CA SER A 25 -36.32 31.97 -5.70
C SER A 25 -35.06 31.11 -5.62
N GLN A 26 -35.20 29.79 -5.73
CA GLN A 26 -34.08 28.85 -5.71
C GLN A 26 -33.26 28.94 -6.99
N GLU A 27 -33.93 29.11 -8.13
CA GLU A 27 -33.27 29.33 -9.42
C GLU A 27 -32.45 30.64 -9.43
N ARG A 28 -33.03 31.73 -8.90
CA ARG A 28 -32.32 33.01 -8.76
C ARG A 28 -31.09 32.89 -7.86
N LEU A 29 -31.22 32.17 -6.74
CA LEU A 29 -30.11 31.93 -5.81
C LEU A 29 -29.00 31.12 -6.47
N ALA A 30 -29.34 30.01 -7.12
CA ALA A 30 -28.38 29.17 -7.84
C ALA A 30 -27.63 29.96 -8.93
N LYS A 31 -28.36 30.78 -9.71
CA LYS A 31 -27.77 31.67 -10.72
C LYS A 31 -26.84 32.73 -10.12
N ALA A 32 -27.20 33.31 -8.98
CA ALA A 32 -26.35 34.28 -8.29
C ALA A 32 -25.03 33.64 -7.82
N ILE A 33 -25.09 32.43 -7.26
CA ILE A 33 -23.89 31.67 -6.84
C ILE A 33 -23.05 31.29 -8.06
N ALA A 34 -23.67 30.77 -9.13
CA ALA A 34 -22.97 30.41 -10.36
C ALA A 34 -22.26 31.61 -10.98
N LYS A 35 -22.92 32.77 -11.01
CA LYS A 35 -22.33 34.03 -11.47
C LYS A 35 -21.16 34.44 -10.59
N HIS A 36 -21.30 34.36 -9.26
CA HIS A 36 -20.22 34.67 -8.33
C HIS A 36 -18.96 33.83 -8.59
N PHE A 37 -19.11 32.52 -8.84
CA PHE A 37 -17.98 31.64 -9.16
C PHE A 37 -17.35 32.02 -10.51
N LYS A 38 -18.15 32.14 -11.58
CA LYS A 38 -17.65 32.51 -12.92
C LYS A 38 -16.93 33.86 -12.94
N ASP A 39 -17.47 34.86 -12.24
CA ASP A 39 -16.89 36.19 -12.13
C ASP A 39 -15.58 36.19 -11.33
N THR A 40 -15.48 35.32 -10.32
CA THR A 40 -14.27 35.15 -9.50
C THR A 40 -13.18 34.38 -10.25
N ASP A 41 -13.55 33.42 -11.10
CA ASP A 41 -12.63 32.67 -11.95
C ASP A 41 -12.07 33.50 -13.11
N SER A 42 -12.85 34.44 -13.63
CA SER A 42 -12.47 35.26 -14.79
C SER A 42 -11.53 36.42 -14.44
N LYS A 43 -11.35 36.77 -13.15
CA LYS A 43 -10.55 37.91 -12.71
C LYS A 43 -9.15 37.46 -12.29
N ASP A 44 -8.13 38.09 -12.86
CA ASP A 44 -6.74 37.79 -12.55
C ASP A 44 -6.35 38.31 -11.14
N SER A 45 -6.23 37.34 -10.24
CA SER A 45 -5.73 37.34 -8.86
C SER A 45 -5.08 38.61 -8.29
N LYS A 46 -5.79 39.27 -7.35
CA LYS A 46 -5.19 39.98 -6.19
C LYS A 46 -6.19 40.27 -5.07
N ILE A 47 -7.49 40.35 -5.40
CA ILE A 47 -8.58 40.50 -4.43
C ILE A 47 -9.72 39.58 -4.87
N CYS A 48 -9.62 38.30 -4.57
CA CYS A 48 -10.70 37.35 -4.82
C CYS A 48 -11.44 37.08 -3.51
N LEU A 49 -12.77 37.21 -3.55
CA LEU A 49 -13.64 36.79 -2.45
C LEU A 49 -13.48 35.27 -2.23
N PRO A 50 -13.62 34.79 -0.98
CA PRO A 50 -13.55 33.36 -0.69
C PRO A 50 -14.66 32.62 -1.44
N ARG A 51 -14.31 31.51 -2.08
CA ARG A 51 -15.23 30.65 -2.85
C ARG A 51 -16.10 29.74 -1.97
N ILE A 52 -16.21 30.08 -0.69
CA ILE A 52 -16.93 29.29 0.31
C ILE A 52 -18.31 29.92 0.46
N VAL A 53 -19.35 29.15 0.15
CA VAL A 53 -20.74 29.56 0.27
C VAL A 53 -21.43 28.65 1.27
N GLY A 54 -21.95 29.23 2.35
CA GLY A 54 -22.82 28.55 3.30
C GLY A 54 -24.29 28.72 2.88
N LEU A 55 -25.03 27.62 2.74
CA LEU A 55 -26.48 27.64 2.53
C LEU A 55 -27.22 27.37 3.84
N GLU A 56 -27.74 28.42 4.46
CA GLU A 56 -28.49 28.31 5.71
C GLU A 56 -30.00 28.20 5.45
N GLY A 57 -30.69 27.41 6.27
CA GLY A 57 -32.15 27.30 6.25
C GLY A 57 -32.65 26.08 7.02
N ILE A 58 -33.95 26.04 7.29
CA ILE A 58 -34.61 24.92 8.01
C ILE A 58 -34.59 23.60 7.22
N TRP A 59 -34.75 22.46 7.91
CA TRP A 59 -34.94 21.17 7.24
C TRP A 59 -36.14 21.24 6.28
N GLY A 60 -36.01 20.68 5.07
CA GLY A 60 -37.06 20.74 4.06
C GLY A 60 -37.15 22.05 3.27
N SER A 61 -36.29 23.05 3.51
CA SER A 61 -36.29 24.32 2.75
C SER A 61 -35.80 24.21 1.30
N GLY A 62 -35.43 23.01 0.85
CA GLY A 62 -34.96 22.77 -0.53
C GLY A 62 -33.48 23.09 -0.79
N LYS A 63 -32.63 23.16 0.25
CA LYS A 63 -31.18 23.39 0.09
C LYS A 63 -30.51 22.45 -0.91
N SER A 64 -30.76 21.14 -0.81
CA SER A 64 -30.23 20.15 -1.77
C SER A 64 -30.77 20.36 -3.20
N ASN A 65 -31.98 20.93 -3.35
CA ASN A 65 -32.52 21.29 -4.66
C ASN A 65 -31.78 22.49 -5.27
N VAL A 66 -31.36 23.47 -4.45
CA VAL A 66 -30.50 24.59 -4.89
C VAL A 66 -29.16 24.08 -5.40
N ILE A 67 -28.53 23.11 -4.70
CA ILE A 67 -27.27 22.49 -5.16
C ILE A 67 -27.47 21.80 -6.52
N ARG A 68 -28.57 21.07 -6.71
CA ARG A 68 -28.87 20.41 -8.00
C ARG A 68 -29.18 21.39 -9.14
N LEU A 69 -29.77 22.55 -8.82
CA LEU A 69 -29.94 23.65 -9.78
C LEU A 69 -28.59 24.31 -10.13
N LEU A 70 -27.72 24.51 -9.13
CA LEU A 70 -26.39 25.09 -9.30
C LEU A 70 -25.51 24.21 -10.21
N GLU A 71 -25.61 22.88 -10.08
CA GLU A 71 -24.95 21.92 -10.96
C GLU A 71 -25.31 22.12 -12.43
N LYS A 72 -26.61 22.31 -12.73
CA LYS A 72 -27.07 22.60 -14.09
C LYS A 72 -26.54 23.93 -14.64
N GLU A 73 -26.45 24.97 -13.80
CA GLU A 73 -25.97 26.30 -14.20
C GLU A 73 -24.46 26.37 -14.49
N LEU A 74 -23.70 25.41 -13.95
CA LEU A 74 -22.23 25.32 -14.02
C LEU A 74 -21.75 24.11 -14.84
N GLU A 75 -22.67 23.40 -15.48
CA GLU A 75 -22.40 22.23 -16.29
C GLU A 75 -21.32 22.52 -17.38
N GLY A 76 -20.45 21.55 -17.61
CA GLY A 76 -19.42 21.57 -18.65
C GLY A 76 -18.10 22.27 -18.28
N LYS A 77 -18.11 23.26 -17.37
CA LYS A 77 -16.87 23.93 -16.90
C LYS A 77 -16.41 23.49 -15.53
N TYR A 78 -17.34 23.06 -14.67
CA TYR A 78 -17.06 22.69 -13.30
C TYR A 78 -17.34 21.20 -13.12
N TYR A 79 -16.49 20.55 -12.31
CA TYR A 79 -16.73 19.20 -11.85
C TYR A 79 -17.45 19.24 -10.50
N PHE A 80 -18.50 18.42 -10.36
CA PHE A 80 -19.33 18.36 -9.16
C PHE A 80 -19.03 17.10 -8.36
N PHE A 81 -18.66 17.30 -7.10
CA PHE A 81 -18.45 16.24 -6.11
C PHE A 81 -19.34 16.53 -4.89
N GLU A 82 -20.19 15.58 -4.53
CA GLU A 82 -21.07 15.66 -3.36
C GLU A 82 -20.55 14.73 -2.27
N TYR A 83 -20.43 15.23 -1.04
CA TYR A 83 -20.02 14.46 0.12
C TYR A 83 -21.02 14.65 1.26
N ASP A 84 -21.64 13.56 1.70
CA ASP A 84 -22.57 13.56 2.83
C ASP A 84 -21.83 13.36 4.15
N ALA A 85 -21.62 14.46 4.88
CA ALA A 85 -20.96 14.41 6.18
C ALA A 85 -21.76 13.63 7.24
N TRP A 86 -23.10 13.55 7.13
CA TRP A 86 -23.92 12.84 8.09
C TRP A 86 -23.92 11.33 7.83
N GLY A 87 -24.03 10.91 6.57
CA GLY A 87 -23.95 9.50 6.16
C GLY A 87 -22.63 8.83 6.55
N HIS A 88 -21.55 9.61 6.71
CA HIS A 88 -20.21 9.15 7.07
C HIS A 88 -19.81 9.49 8.52
N GLN A 89 -20.76 9.68 9.43
CA GLN A 89 -20.46 10.07 10.81
C GLN A 89 -19.65 9.01 11.59
N GLU A 90 -19.81 7.73 11.24
CA GLU A 90 -19.10 6.60 11.86
C GLU A 90 -17.71 6.35 11.24
N ASP A 91 -17.44 6.95 10.07
CA ASP A 91 -16.18 6.80 9.34
C ASP A 91 -15.13 7.84 9.76
N LEU A 92 -13.87 7.55 9.44
CA LEU A 92 -12.79 8.53 9.53
C LEU A 92 -12.96 9.58 8.43
N GLN A 93 -13.45 10.77 8.79
CA GLN A 93 -13.91 11.83 7.87
C GLN A 93 -12.91 12.17 6.75
N ARG A 94 -11.63 12.38 7.08
CA ARG A 94 -10.63 12.70 6.03
C ARG A 94 -10.39 11.53 5.10
N ARG A 95 -10.46 10.30 5.61
CA ARG A 95 -10.22 9.08 4.81
C ARG A 95 -11.39 8.83 3.87
N SER A 96 -12.62 8.81 4.39
CA SER A 96 -13.83 8.59 3.60
C SER A 96 -13.97 9.66 2.51
N PHE A 97 -13.69 10.92 2.84
CA PHE A 97 -13.68 12.01 1.86
C PHE A 97 -12.68 11.75 0.71
N LEU A 98 -11.42 11.44 1.04
CA LEU A 98 -10.39 11.18 0.02
C LEU A 98 -10.71 9.94 -0.80
N GLU A 99 -11.25 8.90 -0.17
CA GLU A 99 -11.66 7.66 -0.82
C GLU A 99 -12.76 7.91 -1.85
N LEU A 100 -13.86 8.55 -1.43
CA LEU A 100 -14.99 8.83 -2.31
C LEU A 100 -14.60 9.78 -3.44
N LEU A 101 -13.89 10.87 -3.12
CA LEU A 101 -13.42 11.84 -4.11
C LEU A 101 -12.52 11.16 -5.15
N THR A 102 -11.51 10.40 -4.70
CA THR A 102 -10.57 9.78 -5.63
C THR A 102 -11.27 8.69 -6.45
N SER A 103 -12.14 7.89 -5.84
CA SER A 103 -12.90 6.85 -6.52
C SER A 103 -13.80 7.43 -7.62
N GLN A 104 -14.51 8.52 -7.32
CA GLN A 104 -15.37 9.19 -8.29
C GLN A 104 -14.55 9.81 -9.43
N LEU A 105 -13.46 10.51 -9.12
CA LEU A 105 -12.58 11.10 -10.12
C LEU A 105 -11.89 10.05 -11.04
N ILE A 106 -11.62 8.84 -10.53
CA ILE A 106 -11.13 7.73 -11.35
C ILE A 106 -12.24 7.17 -12.24
N THR A 107 -13.44 6.98 -11.67
CA THR A 107 -14.61 6.45 -12.38
C THR A 107 -15.02 7.37 -13.55
N ASP A 108 -14.91 8.67 -13.34
CA ASP A 108 -15.21 9.71 -14.35
C ASP A 108 -14.02 9.96 -15.31
N GLU A 109 -12.98 9.11 -15.27
CA GLU A 109 -11.78 9.15 -16.13
C GLU A 109 -10.93 10.44 -16.04
N ILE A 110 -11.19 11.31 -15.07
CA ILE A 110 -10.42 12.53 -14.80
C ILE A 110 -9.01 12.18 -14.30
N LEU A 111 -8.92 11.17 -13.42
CA LEU A 111 -7.68 10.63 -12.91
C LEU A 111 -7.28 9.35 -13.67
N SER A 112 -6.84 9.52 -14.92
CA SER A 112 -6.39 8.43 -15.79
C SER A 112 -4.87 8.42 -15.95
N GLY A 113 -4.19 7.40 -15.40
CA GLY A 113 -2.75 7.18 -15.56
C GLY A 113 -1.99 7.01 -14.24
N ASP A 114 -0.70 7.35 -14.29
CA ASP A 114 0.21 7.12 -13.18
C ASP A 114 0.47 8.38 -12.36
N THR A 115 0.64 8.17 -11.07
CA THR A 115 1.03 9.14 -10.06
C THR A 115 2.28 8.63 -9.34
N ILE A 116 2.97 9.55 -8.69
CA ILE A 116 4.12 9.22 -7.85
C ILE A 116 3.62 9.01 -6.42
N VAL A 117 4.06 7.95 -5.77
CA VAL A 117 3.84 7.70 -4.35
C VAL A 117 5.18 7.60 -3.64
N LYS A 118 5.30 8.30 -2.52
CA LYS A 118 6.47 8.21 -1.63
C LYS A 118 6.33 6.95 -0.77
N ILE A 119 7.32 6.07 -0.83
CA ILE A 119 7.38 4.88 0.02
C ILE A 119 8.04 5.27 1.35
N LYS A 120 7.51 4.76 2.46
CA LYS A 120 8.15 4.85 3.79
C LYS A 120 9.47 4.07 3.74
N GLY A 121 10.60 4.78 3.73
CA GLY A 121 11.93 4.21 3.47
C GLY A 121 12.81 5.04 2.53
N GLY A 122 12.28 6.11 1.94
CA GLY A 122 13.07 7.04 1.12
C GLY A 122 13.17 6.59 -0.33
N GLY A 123 12.03 6.56 -1.02
CA GLY A 123 11.96 6.29 -2.45
C GLY A 123 10.64 6.73 -3.05
N THR A 124 10.63 7.02 -4.34
CA THR A 124 9.41 7.35 -5.10
C THR A 124 9.10 6.22 -6.07
N LYS A 125 7.87 5.70 -6.03
CA LYS A 125 7.39 4.70 -6.99
C LYS A 125 6.30 5.31 -7.85
N ARG A 126 6.37 5.05 -9.14
CA ARG A 126 5.32 5.36 -10.10
C ARG A 126 4.26 4.26 -10.03
N VAL A 127 3.03 4.62 -9.71
CA VAL A 127 1.90 3.71 -9.50
C VAL A 127 0.65 4.30 -10.15
N SER A 128 -0.30 3.47 -10.56
CA SER A 128 -1.56 3.99 -11.10
C SER A 128 -2.39 4.69 -10.01
N TRP A 129 -3.31 5.57 -10.39
CA TRP A 129 -4.26 6.16 -9.44
C TRP A 129 -5.11 5.13 -8.69
N ASN A 130 -5.49 4.04 -9.37
CA ASN A 130 -6.15 2.89 -8.75
C ASN A 130 -5.28 2.22 -7.68
N GLU A 131 -3.99 2.04 -7.95
CA GLU A 131 -3.04 1.52 -6.95
C GLU A 131 -2.82 2.50 -5.81
N LYS A 132 -2.75 3.80 -6.09
CA LYS A 132 -2.66 4.85 -5.07
C LYS A 132 -3.88 4.82 -4.15
N LEU A 133 -5.09 4.73 -4.69
CA LEU A 133 -6.32 4.55 -3.91
C LEU A 133 -6.26 3.25 -3.09
N LYS A 134 -5.79 2.14 -3.68
CA LYS A 134 -5.55 0.91 -2.93
C LYS A 134 -4.58 1.11 -1.78
N TYR A 135 -3.56 1.96 -1.88
CA TYR A 135 -2.67 2.28 -0.74
C TYR A 135 -3.34 3.14 0.36
N LEU A 136 -4.43 3.83 0.06
CA LEU A 136 -5.26 4.55 1.03
C LEU A 136 -6.26 3.61 1.72
N LEU A 137 -6.85 2.68 0.95
CA LEU A 137 -7.77 1.65 1.43
C LEU A 137 -7.05 0.56 2.21
N ALA A 138 -5.88 0.16 1.69
CA ALA A 138 -5.02 -0.79 2.32
C ALA A 138 -4.65 -0.20 3.68
N ARG A 139 -4.81 -1.05 4.66
CA ARG A 139 -4.34 -0.79 6.00
C ARG A 139 -2.73 -0.50 5.78
N LYS A 140 -1.94 0.27 6.62
CA LYS A 140 -0.50 0.40 7.14
C LYS A 140 -0.06 0.04 8.67
N THR A 141 0.62 -1.10 9.05
CA THR A 141 0.90 -1.78 10.38
C THR A 141 2.32 -2.32 10.32
N GLU A 142 3.11 -2.13 11.35
CA GLU A 142 4.51 -2.54 11.37
C GLU A 142 4.66 -3.90 12.07
N THR A 143 4.88 -4.97 11.29
CA THR A 143 5.24 -6.28 11.84
C THR A 143 6.72 -6.53 11.60
N ILE A 144 7.53 -6.43 12.66
CA ILE A 144 8.95 -6.83 12.60
C ILE A 144 8.98 -8.36 12.53
N THR A 145 9.06 -8.89 11.31
CA THR A 145 9.22 -10.33 11.10
C THR A 145 10.70 -10.64 11.03
N GLU A 146 11.28 -11.07 12.13
CA GLU A 146 12.65 -11.58 12.16
C GLU A 146 12.70 -12.94 11.44
N LYS A 147 13.29 -12.96 10.24
CA LYS A 147 13.43 -14.18 9.46
C LYS A 147 14.69 -14.91 9.91
N TYR A 148 14.53 -15.91 10.78
CA TYR A 148 15.64 -16.78 11.16
C TYR A 148 16.23 -17.48 9.92
N PRO A 149 17.56 -17.47 9.75
CA PRO A 149 18.18 -18.18 8.64
C PRO A 149 17.89 -19.67 8.76
N ARG A 150 17.41 -20.29 7.67
CA ARG A 150 17.26 -21.74 7.60
C ARG A 150 18.65 -22.37 7.77
N ILE A 151 18.76 -23.40 8.61
CA ILE A 151 20.01 -24.13 8.82
C ILE A 151 20.57 -24.54 7.46
N SER A 152 21.71 -23.96 7.10
CA SER A 152 22.39 -24.30 5.85
C SER A 152 22.88 -25.75 5.92
N ASN A 153 22.85 -26.45 4.78
CA ASN A 153 23.39 -27.82 4.67
C ASN A 153 24.83 -27.93 5.19
N GLY A 154 25.63 -26.85 5.09
CA GLY A 154 26.98 -26.81 5.65
C GLY A 154 27.01 -26.79 7.18
N MET A 155 26.06 -26.10 7.82
CA MET A 155 25.93 -26.06 9.29
C MET A 155 25.47 -27.41 9.84
N ALA A 156 24.53 -28.08 9.16
CA ALA A 156 24.11 -29.44 9.52
C ALA A 156 25.28 -30.46 9.41
N ALA A 157 26.09 -30.35 8.36
CA ALA A 157 27.28 -31.21 8.19
C ALA A 157 28.33 -30.96 9.27
N ALA A 158 28.59 -29.69 9.63
CA ALA A 158 29.51 -29.35 10.72
C ALA A 158 29.05 -29.91 12.07
N PHE A 159 27.75 -29.83 12.35
CA PHE A 159 27.16 -30.39 13.57
C PHE A 159 27.30 -31.92 13.62
N LEU A 160 27.06 -32.62 12.51
CA LEU A 160 27.28 -34.08 12.42
C LEU A 160 28.74 -34.46 12.63
N VAL A 161 29.69 -33.72 12.07
CA VAL A 161 31.13 -33.96 12.28
C VAL A 161 31.51 -33.75 13.74
N ALA A 162 30.99 -32.72 14.40
CA ALA A 162 31.26 -32.45 15.81
C ALA A 162 30.81 -33.61 16.73
N ILE A 163 29.70 -34.28 16.40
CA ILE A 163 29.20 -35.44 17.16
C ILE A 163 29.98 -36.73 16.82
N LEU A 164 30.26 -36.96 15.53
CA LEU A 164 30.88 -38.20 15.08
C LEU A 164 32.38 -38.28 15.41
N THR A 165 33.10 -37.16 15.41
CA THR A 165 34.54 -37.13 15.69
C THR A 165 34.91 -37.78 17.03
N PRO A 166 34.32 -37.42 18.19
CA PRO A 166 34.66 -38.07 19.46
C PRO A 166 34.35 -39.57 19.46
N ILE A 167 33.27 -40.02 18.80
CA ILE A 167 32.91 -41.44 18.68
C ILE A 167 34.00 -42.19 17.90
N PHE A 168 34.45 -41.66 16.76
CA PHE A 168 35.51 -42.26 15.97
C PHE A 168 36.87 -42.21 16.68
N THR A 169 37.16 -41.16 17.46
CA THR A 169 38.38 -41.10 18.29
C THR A 169 38.37 -42.19 19.38
N PHE A 170 37.19 -42.46 19.98
CA PHE A 170 37.03 -43.51 20.97
C PHE A 170 37.19 -44.91 20.36
N ILE A 171 36.60 -45.14 19.19
CA ILE A 171 36.76 -46.40 18.44
C ILE A 171 38.22 -46.61 18.05
N ALA A 172 38.91 -45.57 17.56
CA ALA A 172 40.32 -45.62 17.24
C ALA A 172 41.20 -45.92 18.47
N TYR A 173 40.80 -45.43 19.65
CA TYR A 173 41.46 -45.73 20.92
C TYR A 173 41.21 -47.17 21.37
N ALA A 174 39.99 -47.69 21.21
CA ALA A 174 39.60 -49.04 21.62
C ALA A 174 40.24 -50.15 20.76
N ILE A 175 40.59 -49.86 19.50
CA ILE A 175 41.20 -50.81 18.55
C ILE A 175 42.75 -50.80 18.66
N LYS A 176 43.34 -50.03 19.58
CA LYS A 176 44.81 -49.95 19.71
C LYS A 176 45.42 -51.34 19.98
N PRO A 177 46.33 -51.84 19.10
CA PRO A 177 47.01 -53.11 19.33
C PRO A 177 48.03 -53.00 20.47
N ALA A 178 48.34 -54.13 21.12
CA ALA A 178 49.23 -54.20 22.28
C ALA A 178 50.68 -53.79 22.00
N GLU A 179 51.12 -53.82 20.73
CA GLU A 179 52.42 -53.31 20.31
C GLU A 179 52.28 -52.07 19.42
N ILE A 180 52.99 -51.00 19.78
CA ILE A 180 52.93 -49.71 19.09
C ILE A 180 53.93 -49.72 17.93
N THR A 181 53.46 -50.12 16.75
CA THR A 181 54.20 -49.94 15.49
C THR A 181 53.77 -48.62 14.83
N TRP A 182 54.65 -47.99 14.05
CA TRP A 182 54.32 -46.72 13.36
C TRP A 182 53.11 -46.84 12.42
N TRP A 183 52.87 -48.03 11.85
CA TRP A 183 51.71 -48.35 11.03
C TRP A 183 50.37 -48.36 11.80
N SER A 184 50.35 -48.84 13.05
CA SER A 184 49.12 -48.86 13.85
C SER A 184 48.74 -47.45 14.33
N VAL A 185 49.73 -46.60 14.57
CA VAL A 185 49.52 -45.16 14.82
C VAL A 185 48.87 -44.49 13.62
N LEU A 186 49.40 -44.71 12.41
CA LEU A 186 48.81 -44.17 11.17
C LEU A 186 47.36 -44.65 10.95
N LEU A 187 47.08 -45.93 11.20
CA LEU A 187 45.73 -46.48 11.08
C LEU A 187 44.75 -45.82 12.07
N SER A 188 45.18 -45.59 13.32
CA SER A 188 44.34 -44.96 14.35
C SER A 188 44.02 -43.49 14.01
N ILE A 189 44.99 -42.76 13.46
CA ILE A 189 44.81 -41.38 13.00
C ILE A 189 43.81 -41.34 11.83
N LEU A 190 43.92 -42.29 10.90
CA LEU A 190 43.03 -42.38 9.75
C LEU A 190 41.57 -42.66 10.17
N ILE A 191 41.36 -43.58 11.11
CA ILE A 191 40.04 -43.91 11.65
C ILE A 191 39.46 -42.69 12.38
N SER A 192 40.27 -42.03 13.22
CA SER A 192 39.84 -40.84 13.96
C SER A 192 39.48 -39.66 13.04
N ALA A 193 40.16 -39.50 11.91
CA ALA A 193 39.94 -38.42 10.95
C ALA A 193 38.84 -38.73 9.93
N LEU A 194 38.32 -39.96 9.90
CA LEU A 194 37.39 -40.43 8.87
C LEU A 194 36.11 -39.56 8.73
N PRO A 195 35.43 -39.13 9.81
CA PRO A 195 34.25 -38.26 9.70
C PRO A 195 34.56 -36.93 9.02
N VAL A 196 35.74 -36.36 9.28
CA VAL A 196 36.21 -35.10 8.69
C VAL A 196 36.52 -35.29 7.22
N ILE A 197 37.17 -36.39 6.86
CA ILE A 197 37.51 -36.72 5.45
C ILE A 197 36.24 -36.91 4.62
N VAL A 198 35.24 -37.62 5.14
CA VAL A 198 33.95 -37.83 4.46
C VAL A 198 33.22 -36.50 4.26
N ALA A 199 33.18 -35.63 5.28
CA ALA A 199 32.56 -34.32 5.17
C ALA A 199 33.27 -33.43 4.13
N LEU A 200 34.60 -33.44 4.08
CA LEU A 200 35.39 -32.73 3.07
C LEU A 200 35.15 -33.30 1.66
N ALA A 201 35.02 -34.61 1.50
CA ALA A 201 34.71 -35.23 0.22
C ALA A 201 33.31 -34.85 -0.30
N ILE A 202 32.30 -34.86 0.58
CA ILE A 202 30.94 -34.42 0.26
C ILE A 202 30.95 -32.94 -0.12
N TRP A 203 31.64 -32.10 0.65
CA TRP A 203 31.77 -30.67 0.37
C TRP A 203 32.49 -30.41 -0.96
N PHE A 204 33.57 -31.14 -1.25
CA PHE A 204 34.30 -31.02 -2.52
C PHE A 204 33.45 -31.46 -3.72
N ASN A 205 32.65 -32.53 -3.58
CA ASN A 205 31.72 -32.96 -4.62
C ASN A 205 30.59 -31.95 -4.83
N ALA A 206 30.05 -31.39 -3.74
CA ALA A 206 29.04 -30.33 -3.80
C ALA A 206 29.60 -29.05 -4.44
N TYR A 207 30.83 -28.68 -4.11
CA TYR A 207 31.55 -27.56 -4.70
C TYR A 207 31.79 -27.73 -6.21
N ARG A 208 32.08 -28.95 -6.67
CA ARG A 208 32.18 -29.27 -8.09
C ARG A 208 30.85 -29.10 -8.83
N LYS A 209 29.72 -29.44 -8.20
CA LYS A 209 28.39 -29.30 -8.81
C LYS A 209 27.90 -27.85 -8.83
N ASP A 210 28.24 -27.04 -7.84
CA ASP A 210 27.68 -25.69 -7.71
C ASP A 210 28.66 -24.71 -7.06
N LYS A 211 29.51 -24.08 -7.89
CA LYS A 211 30.66 -23.26 -7.44
C LYS A 211 30.25 -22.01 -6.66
N ASN A 212 29.10 -21.39 -6.98
CA ASN A 212 28.66 -20.15 -6.35
C ASN A 212 28.07 -20.38 -4.95
N LYS A 213 27.42 -21.54 -4.72
CA LYS A 213 26.72 -21.84 -3.46
C LYS A 213 27.62 -22.37 -2.35
N TYR A 214 28.75 -22.99 -2.69
CA TYR A 214 29.68 -23.59 -1.72
C TYR A 214 31.04 -22.89 -1.65
N ASN A 215 31.13 -21.67 -2.18
CA ASN A 215 32.35 -20.86 -2.09
C ASN A 215 32.65 -20.48 -0.64
N LEU A 216 33.94 -20.43 -0.28
CA LEU A 216 34.41 -20.01 1.04
C LEU A 216 33.92 -18.59 1.39
N SER A 217 33.78 -17.72 0.38
CA SER A 217 33.20 -16.39 0.53
C SER A 217 31.73 -16.40 0.96
N TYR A 218 30.94 -17.36 0.49
CA TYR A 218 29.53 -17.54 0.86
C TYR A 218 29.39 -18.09 2.28
N LEU A 219 30.24 -19.04 2.68
CA LEU A 219 30.27 -19.55 4.06
C LEU A 219 30.69 -18.48 5.07
N LEU A 220 31.70 -17.66 4.74
CA LEU A 220 32.11 -16.51 5.55
C LEU A 220 31.02 -15.44 5.63
N ALA A 221 30.23 -15.25 4.57
CA ALA A 221 29.11 -14.31 4.56
C ALA A 221 27.96 -14.78 5.48
N ILE A 222 27.68 -16.09 5.53
CA ILE A 222 26.72 -16.67 6.48
C ILE A 222 27.20 -16.50 7.92
N TYR A 223 28.50 -16.71 8.19
CA TYR A 223 29.06 -16.52 9.54
C TYR A 223 29.09 -15.05 9.97
N LYS A 224 29.35 -14.13 9.03
CA LYS A 224 29.43 -12.68 9.29
C LYS A 224 28.07 -11.99 9.47
N ASP A 225 27.00 -12.76 9.69
CA ASP A 225 25.69 -12.20 9.98
C ASP A 225 25.25 -11.15 8.95
N LYS A 226 25.62 -11.37 7.67
CA LYS A 226 24.85 -10.81 6.55
C LYS A 226 23.56 -11.63 6.42
N ILE A 227 22.82 -11.72 7.53
CA ILE A 227 21.40 -11.96 7.48
C ILE A 227 20.89 -10.69 6.82
N GLU A 228 20.53 -10.80 5.56
CA GLU A 228 19.59 -9.88 4.96
C GLU A 228 18.33 -10.00 5.83
N ASN A 229 18.28 -9.21 6.90
CA ASN A 229 17.07 -8.94 7.63
C ASN A 229 16.19 -8.20 6.63
N ASP A 230 15.50 -8.98 5.79
CA ASP A 230 14.40 -8.47 5.00
C ASP A 230 13.33 -8.06 6.01
N ILE A 231 13.46 -6.83 6.51
CA ILE A 231 12.43 -6.17 7.30
C ILE A 231 11.30 -5.91 6.30
N CYS A 232 10.41 -6.89 6.16
CA CYS A 232 9.18 -6.72 5.42
C CYS A 232 8.32 -5.71 6.18
N TYR A 233 8.32 -4.47 5.71
CA TYR A 233 7.32 -3.49 6.09
C TYR A 233 6.00 -3.92 5.45
N GLU A 234 5.26 -4.78 6.13
CA GLU A 234 3.82 -4.82 5.87
C GLU A 234 3.24 -3.48 6.25
N THR A 235 2.16 -3.15 5.58
CA THR A 235 1.42 -1.95 5.87
C THR A 235 -0.06 -2.43 6.01
N LEU A 236 -0.69 -2.41 7.24
CA LEU A 236 -2.11 -2.32 7.79
C LEU A 236 -2.59 -1.08 8.84
N SER A 237 -3.51 -0.07 8.58
CA SER A 237 -3.62 1.41 8.91
C SER A 237 -5.02 1.65 9.39
N GLU A 238 -5.11 2.01 10.66
CA GLU A 238 -6.38 2.33 11.32
C GLU A 238 -6.52 3.84 11.56
N ASP A 239 -5.45 4.60 11.38
CA ASP A 239 -5.46 6.03 11.68
C ASP A 239 -6.05 6.87 10.55
N GLU A 240 -6.75 7.94 10.96
CA GLU A 240 -7.16 8.99 10.04
C GLU A 240 -5.90 9.60 9.40
N PRO A 241 -5.90 9.84 8.06
CA PRO A 241 -4.78 10.51 7.44
C PRO A 241 -4.49 11.82 8.16
N THR A 242 -3.21 12.05 8.43
CA THR A 242 -2.77 13.30 9.06
C THR A 242 -3.13 14.48 8.16
N VAL A 243 -3.24 15.68 8.75
CA VAL A 243 -3.53 16.90 7.98
C VAL A 243 -2.52 17.10 6.83
N THR A 244 -1.26 16.75 7.07
CA THR A 244 -0.18 16.84 6.06
C THR A 244 -0.37 15.82 4.94
N GLU A 245 -0.72 14.58 5.26
CA GLU A 245 -1.01 13.55 4.25
C GLU A 245 -2.25 13.90 3.42
N PHE A 246 -3.31 14.36 4.08
CA PHE A 246 -4.53 14.83 3.41
C PHE A 246 -4.23 15.97 2.45
N LYS A 247 -3.50 17.00 2.91
CA LYS A 247 -3.11 18.14 2.07
C LYS A 247 -2.23 17.70 0.90
N THR A 248 -1.27 16.80 1.14
CA THR A 248 -0.39 16.28 0.09
C THR A 248 -1.19 15.52 -0.96
N TRP A 249 -2.15 14.69 -0.55
CA TRP A 249 -3.02 13.96 -1.47
C TRP A 249 -3.87 14.91 -2.34
N MET A 250 -4.50 15.91 -1.73
CA MET A 250 -5.27 16.92 -2.47
C MET A 250 -4.39 17.72 -3.43
N GLN A 251 -3.16 18.05 -3.04
CA GLN A 251 -2.20 18.72 -3.90
C GLN A 251 -1.79 17.83 -5.09
N ASP A 252 -1.59 16.53 -4.87
CA ASP A 252 -1.26 15.60 -5.95
C ASP A 252 -2.40 15.52 -6.98
N ILE A 253 -3.66 15.48 -6.53
CA ILE A 253 -4.84 15.54 -7.42
C ILE A 253 -4.82 16.85 -8.21
N SER A 254 -4.67 18.00 -7.52
CA SER A 254 -4.64 19.32 -8.15
C SER A 254 -3.55 19.44 -9.21
N ASN A 255 -2.32 19.03 -8.88
CA ASN A 255 -1.17 19.09 -9.79
C ASN A 255 -1.39 18.19 -11.01
N PHE A 256 -2.01 17.02 -10.82
CA PHE A 256 -2.30 16.10 -11.91
C PHE A 256 -3.34 16.67 -12.88
N ILE A 257 -4.42 17.25 -12.36
CA ILE A 257 -5.46 17.90 -13.16
C ILE A 257 -4.85 19.06 -13.96
N GLU A 258 -4.07 19.94 -13.32
CA GLU A 258 -3.42 21.06 -13.99
C GLU A 258 -2.43 20.60 -15.08
N ALA A 259 -1.67 19.53 -14.83
CA ALA A 259 -0.74 18.98 -15.80
C ALA A 259 -1.43 18.34 -17.01
N ASN A 260 -2.63 17.78 -16.84
CA ASN A 260 -3.43 17.24 -17.94
C ASN A 260 -4.17 18.33 -18.72
N ASP A 261 -4.60 19.40 -18.06
CA ASP A 261 -5.22 20.55 -18.73
C ASP A 261 -4.23 21.26 -19.68
N LYS A 262 -2.96 21.40 -19.26
CA LYS A 262 -1.87 21.94 -20.09
C LYS A 262 -1.49 21.08 -21.30
N LYS A 263 -1.94 19.82 -21.36
CA LYS A 263 -1.66 18.89 -22.47
C LYS A 263 -2.76 18.84 -23.53
N LYS A 264 -3.93 19.43 -23.26
CA LYS A 264 -5.02 19.61 -24.23
C LYS A 264 -4.81 20.91 -25.00
#